data_AF-A0A519UG26-F1
#
_entry.id   AF-A0A519UG26-F1
#
_cell.length_a   1.000
_cell.length_b   1.000
_cell.length_c   1.000
_cell.angle_alpha   90.00
_cell.angle_beta   90.00
_cell.angle_gamma   90.00
#
_symmetry.space_group_name_H-M   'P 1'
#
loop_
_entity.id
_entity.type
_entity.pdbx_description
1 polymer ?
#
loop_
_entity_poly.entity_id
_entity_poly.type
_entity_poly.pdbx_seq_one_letter_code
_entity_poly.pdbx_strand_id
1 'polypeptide(L)'
;MLPQLVWRRPAAVRRELADPLLARELLLYMWDKAAESLPPRERVAPKGLHLSWHQLAGRATALLQLPAPQATGEAHLVAVVYEEAEADPDDHSRIPDDDDEDEDDDALSPSLEAALPRYFLLEAALGRSPEEAGTPTVLGELRGEHHRHHAPGPPAGRPDTAGRFLQALADLLGPLPDAVPYMRVVRG
;
A
#
# COMPACT_ATOMS: atom_id res chain seq x y z
N MET A 1 -12.87 -4.41 0.15
CA MET A 1 -12.89 -4.20 1.61
C MET A 1 -11.57 -3.67 2.21
N LEU A 2 -10.41 -3.84 1.56
CA LEU A 2 -9.23 -2.97 1.77
C LEU A 2 -9.57 -1.47 1.90
N PRO A 3 -10.54 -0.91 1.14
CA PRO A 3 -10.94 0.49 1.28
C PRO A 3 -11.24 0.91 2.73
N GLN A 4 -11.98 0.16 3.55
CA GLN A 4 -12.44 0.73 4.82
C GLN A 4 -11.35 1.00 5.88
N LEU A 5 -10.22 0.28 5.84
CA LEU A 5 -9.04 0.59 6.68
C LEU A 5 -8.17 1.68 6.07
N VAL A 6 -8.19 1.74 4.75
CA VAL A 6 -7.33 2.57 3.94
C VAL A 6 -7.82 4.03 3.89
N TRP A 7 -9.08 4.27 4.27
CA TRP A 7 -9.70 5.59 4.39
C TRP A 7 -9.56 6.21 5.80
N ARG A 8 -8.96 5.48 6.75
CA ARG A 8 -8.67 6.01 8.09
C ARG A 8 -7.33 6.74 8.10
N ARG A 9 -7.23 7.83 8.87
CA ARG A 9 -5.98 8.61 9.02
C ARG A 9 -4.79 7.68 9.35
N PRO A 10 -3.63 7.80 8.65
CA PRO A 10 -2.52 6.83 8.76
C PRO A 10 -2.03 6.60 10.18
N ALA A 11 -2.03 7.64 11.02
CA ALA A 11 -1.61 7.56 12.42
C ALA A 11 -2.54 6.69 13.28
N ALA A 12 -3.86 6.75 13.05
CA ALA A 12 -4.84 5.94 13.78
C ALA A 12 -4.70 4.46 13.38
N VAL A 13 -4.58 4.18 12.08
CA VAL A 13 -4.38 2.82 11.57
C VAL A 13 -3.06 2.24 12.06
N ARG A 14 -1.97 3.01 12.01
CA ARG A 14 -0.66 2.56 12.51
C ARG A 14 -0.70 2.24 14.00
N ARG A 15 -1.42 3.03 14.81
CA ARG A 15 -1.57 2.78 16.24
C ARG A 15 -2.40 1.52 16.51
N GLU A 16 -3.50 1.33 15.80
CA GLU A 16 -4.35 0.13 15.92
C GLU A 16 -3.61 -1.13 15.45
N LEU A 17 -2.83 -1.03 14.37
CA LEU A 17 -2.06 -2.14 13.80
C LEU A 17 -0.62 -2.25 14.36
N ALA A 18 -0.31 -1.53 15.43
CA ALA A 18 0.94 -1.69 16.17
C ALA A 18 0.93 -2.97 17.03
N ASP A 19 -0.26 -3.46 17.39
CA ASP A 19 -0.42 -4.77 18.03
C ASP A 19 -0.32 -5.89 16.98
N PRO A 20 0.70 -6.76 17.05
CA PRO A 20 0.89 -7.84 16.08
C PRO A 20 -0.27 -8.84 16.03
N LEU A 21 -0.96 -9.07 17.16
CA LEU A 21 -2.09 -9.99 17.22
C LEU A 21 -3.30 -9.39 16.53
N LEU A 22 -3.63 -8.14 16.84
CA LEU A 22 -4.75 -7.45 16.19
C LEU A 22 -4.52 -7.28 14.69
N ALA A 23 -3.30 -6.92 14.29
CA ALA A 23 -2.91 -6.82 12.89
C ALA A 23 -3.08 -8.14 12.13
N ARG A 24 -2.72 -9.27 12.76
CA ARG A 24 -2.90 -10.60 12.20
C ARG A 24 -4.37 -10.97 12.05
N GLU A 25 -5.18 -10.81 13.09
CA GLU A 25 -6.60 -11.15 13.05
C GLU A 25 -7.35 -10.32 12.01
N LEU A 26 -7.05 -9.02 11.93
CA LEU A 26 -7.64 -8.14 10.93
C LEU A 26 -7.24 -8.55 9.51
N LEU A 27 -5.97 -8.91 9.30
CA LEU A 27 -5.50 -9.35 8.00
C LEU A 27 -6.16 -10.66 7.56
N LEU A 28 -6.33 -11.62 8.47
CA LEU A 28 -7.06 -12.86 8.21
C LEU A 28 -8.52 -12.57 7.87
N TYR A 29 -9.19 -11.72 8.66
CA TYR A 29 -10.55 -11.29 8.40
C TYR A 29 -10.69 -10.66 7.00
N MET A 30 -9.80 -9.73 6.64
CA MET A 30 -9.81 -9.08 5.34
C MET A 30 -9.59 -10.07 4.20
N TRP A 31 -8.68 -11.03 4.39
CA TRP A 31 -8.38 -12.05 3.39
C TRP A 31 -9.58 -12.97 3.14
N ASP A 32 -10.18 -13.49 4.21
CA ASP A 32 -11.37 -14.35 4.11
C ASP A 32 -12.55 -13.58 3.52
N LYS A 33 -12.71 -12.31 3.90
CA LYS A 33 -13.77 -11.46 3.37
C LYS A 33 -13.58 -11.14 1.88
N ALA A 34 -12.35 -10.94 1.43
CA ALA A 34 -12.06 -10.76 0.00
C ALA A 34 -12.34 -12.03 -0.81
N ALA A 35 -12.16 -13.21 -0.21
CA ALA A 35 -12.43 -14.51 -0.83
C ALA A 35 -13.89 -14.98 -0.71
N GLU A 36 -14.76 -14.22 -0.03
CA GLU A 36 -16.13 -14.63 0.29
C GLU A 36 -16.97 -14.91 -0.97
N SER A 37 -16.81 -14.08 -2.01
CA SER A 37 -17.48 -14.24 -3.30
C SER A 37 -16.84 -15.29 -4.21
N LEU A 38 -15.66 -15.80 -3.86
CA LEU A 38 -14.92 -16.75 -4.69
C LEU A 38 -15.37 -18.20 -4.43
N PRO A 39 -15.47 -19.03 -5.50
CA PRO A 39 -15.64 -20.48 -5.37
C PRO A 39 -14.54 -21.10 -4.48
N PRO A 40 -14.83 -22.16 -3.71
CA PRO A 40 -13.85 -22.77 -2.79
C PRO A 40 -12.52 -23.18 -3.44
N ARG A 41 -12.56 -23.61 -4.70
CA ARG A 41 -11.37 -24.00 -5.48
C ARG A 41 -10.45 -22.83 -5.86
N GLU A 42 -10.97 -21.61 -5.85
CA GLU A 42 -10.26 -20.37 -6.18
C GLU A 42 -9.80 -19.63 -4.92
N ARG A 43 -10.13 -20.15 -3.73
CA ARG A 43 -9.67 -19.58 -2.46
C ARG A 43 -8.22 -19.94 -2.22
N VAL A 44 -7.42 -18.93 -1.93
CA VAL A 44 -6.01 -19.08 -1.57
C VAL A 44 -5.88 -19.15 -0.06
N ALA A 45 -5.14 -20.14 0.44
CA ALA A 45 -4.90 -20.28 1.88
C ALA A 45 -4.14 -19.04 2.41
N PRO A 46 -4.48 -18.52 3.60
CA PRO A 46 -3.86 -17.32 4.17
C PRO A 46 -2.41 -17.54 4.63
N LYS A 47 -1.83 -18.73 4.44
CA LYS A 47 -0.47 -19.06 4.87
C LYS A 47 0.53 -18.20 4.11
N GLY A 48 1.31 -17.41 4.85
CA GLY A 48 2.31 -16.50 4.28
C GLY A 48 1.90 -15.03 4.31
N LEU A 49 0.67 -14.73 4.76
CA LEU A 49 0.21 -13.38 5.02
C LEU A 49 1.01 -12.73 6.16
N HIS A 50 1.56 -11.55 5.90
CA HIS A 50 2.28 -10.77 6.91
C HIS A 50 2.14 -9.27 6.64
N LEU A 51 1.86 -8.49 7.67
CA LEU A 51 1.77 -7.03 7.60
C LEU A 51 2.91 -6.41 8.40
N SER A 52 3.54 -5.38 7.84
CA SER A 52 4.57 -4.59 8.52
C SER A 52 4.47 -3.11 8.16
N TRP A 53 4.93 -2.25 9.06
CA TRP A 53 4.91 -0.79 8.86
C TRP A 53 6.31 -0.24 8.63
N HIS A 54 6.41 0.66 7.65
CA HIS A 54 7.64 1.31 7.22
C HIS A 54 7.42 2.80 7.04
N GLN A 55 8.52 3.55 6.98
CA GLN A 55 8.51 4.94 6.55
C GLN A 55 9.38 5.05 5.30
N LEU A 56 8.77 5.39 4.15
CA LEU A 56 9.44 5.49 2.86
C LEU A 56 9.41 6.93 2.37
N ALA A 57 10.59 7.53 2.20
CA ALA A 57 10.72 8.91 1.74
C ALA A 57 9.78 9.89 2.49
N GLY A 58 9.74 9.77 3.82
CA GLY A 58 8.88 10.56 4.70
C GLY A 58 7.44 10.06 4.86
N ARG A 59 6.96 9.15 4.00
CA ARG A 59 5.57 8.70 3.95
C ARG A 59 5.34 7.42 4.75
N ALA A 60 4.24 7.34 5.48
CA ALA A 60 3.83 6.10 6.16
C ALA A 60 3.47 5.03 5.12
N THR A 61 4.03 3.83 5.26
CA THR A 61 3.82 2.73 4.30
C THR A 61 3.47 1.45 5.04
N ALA A 62 2.33 0.85 4.71
CA ALA A 62 1.99 -0.50 5.12
C ALA A 62 2.48 -1.48 4.04
N LEU A 63 3.34 -2.43 4.39
CA LEU A 63 3.79 -3.50 3.52
C LEU A 63 3.07 -4.79 3.88
N LEU A 64 2.32 -5.32 2.93
CA LEU A 64 1.64 -6.59 2.98
C LEU A 64 2.40 -7.62 2.13
N GLN A 65 2.80 -8.72 2.77
CA GLN A 65 3.25 -9.92 2.07
C GLN A 65 2.04 -10.83 1.83
N LEU A 66 1.89 -11.26 0.59
CA LEU A 66 0.82 -12.15 0.15
C LEU A 66 1.31 -13.60 0.07
N PRO A 67 0.39 -14.58 0.04
CA PRO A 67 0.72 -15.95 -0.32
C PRO A 67 1.45 -16.00 -1.67
N ALA A 68 2.22 -17.07 -1.89
CA ALA A 68 2.98 -17.21 -3.12
C ALA A 68 2.03 -17.19 -4.34
N PRO A 69 2.32 -16.35 -5.36
CA PRO A 69 1.51 -16.24 -6.54
C PRO A 69 1.52 -17.52 -7.36
N GLN A 70 0.38 -17.85 -7.93
CA GLN A 70 0.14 -19.04 -8.75
C GLN A 70 0.11 -18.71 -10.24
N ALA A 71 -0.14 -17.44 -10.60
CA ALA A 71 -0.17 -16.96 -11.98
C ALA A 71 0.61 -15.66 -12.18
N THR A 72 0.94 -15.36 -13.43
CA THR A 72 1.50 -14.05 -13.84
C THR A 72 0.51 -12.93 -13.52
N GLY A 73 1.00 -11.81 -13.00
CA GLY A 73 0.20 -10.67 -12.58
C GLY A 73 -0.31 -10.76 -11.13
N GLU A 74 -0.16 -11.91 -10.46
CA GLU A 74 -0.44 -11.99 -9.03
C GLU A 74 0.71 -11.36 -8.22
N ALA A 75 0.35 -10.57 -7.20
CA ALA A 75 1.32 -9.87 -6.37
C ALA A 75 1.95 -10.76 -5.29
N HIS A 76 3.27 -10.68 -5.13
CA HIS A 76 4.01 -11.18 -3.97
C HIS A 76 3.90 -10.24 -2.77
N LEU A 77 4.00 -8.93 -3.04
CA LEU A 77 3.99 -7.87 -2.05
C LEU A 77 3.05 -6.76 -2.52
N VAL A 78 2.36 -6.13 -1.58
CA VAL A 78 1.59 -4.91 -1.79
C VAL A 78 2.05 -3.88 -0.77
N ALA A 79 2.44 -2.70 -1.23
CA ALA A 79 2.70 -1.54 -0.38
C ALA A 79 1.56 -0.54 -0.52
N VAL A 80 0.96 -0.16 0.60
CA VAL A 80 -0.01 0.94 0.69
C VAL A 80 0.72 2.15 1.24
N VAL A 81 0.94 3.14 0.38
CA VAL A 81 1.64 4.38 0.71
C VAL A 81 0.61 5.45 1.00
N TYR A 82 0.63 5.95 2.22
CA TYR A 82 -0.22 7.05 2.64
C TYR A 82 0.52 8.36 2.41
N GLU A 83 -0.02 9.20 1.55
CA GLU A 83 0.43 10.59 1.44
C GLU A 83 -0.17 11.34 2.65
N GLU A 84 0.66 12.03 3.43
CA GLU A 84 0.15 12.89 4.48
C GLU A 84 -0.61 14.02 3.78
N ALA A 85 -1.93 13.99 3.83
CA ALA A 85 -2.72 15.19 3.62
C ALA A 85 -2.16 16.22 4.60
N GLU A 86 -1.77 17.41 4.10
CA GLU A 86 -1.49 18.54 4.98
C GLU A 86 -2.63 18.56 6.01
N ALA A 87 -2.28 18.34 7.29
CA ALA A 87 -3.25 18.51 8.34
C ALA A 87 -3.56 20.01 8.33
N ASP A 88 -4.63 20.39 7.62
CA ASP A 88 -5.12 21.76 7.64
C ASP A 88 -5.34 22.09 9.12
N PRO A 89 -4.54 23.00 9.70
CA PRO A 89 -4.67 23.36 11.10
C PRO A 89 -6.03 24.01 11.40
N ASP A 90 -6.79 24.41 10.36
CA ASP A 90 -8.12 25.01 10.44
C ASP A 90 -9.27 24.03 10.11
N ASP A 91 -9.03 22.71 10.00
CA ASP A 91 -10.09 21.70 9.84
C ASP A 91 -10.92 21.52 11.14
N HIS A 92 -11.81 22.49 11.35
CA HIS A 92 -12.86 22.51 12.35
C HIS A 92 -14.15 21.85 11.85
N SER A 93 -14.12 21.00 10.82
CA SER A 93 -15.34 20.32 10.32
C SER A 93 -15.75 19.13 11.20
N ARG A 94 -16.03 19.44 12.47
CA ARG A 94 -16.90 18.71 13.39
C ARG A 94 -18.00 19.72 13.69
N ILE A 95 -19.20 19.59 13.15
CA ILE A 95 -20.31 18.75 13.62
C ILE A 95 -21.31 18.67 12.44
N PRO A 96 -21.87 17.50 12.09
CA PRO A 96 -23.02 17.48 11.19
C PRO A 96 -24.19 18.07 11.96
N ASP A 97 -24.51 19.33 11.70
CA ASP A 97 -25.85 19.81 11.94
C ASP A 97 -26.72 19.19 10.83
N ASP A 98 -27.74 18.45 11.27
CA ASP A 98 -28.82 17.92 10.44
C ASP A 98 -29.41 19.01 9.54
N ASP A 99 -29.90 18.57 8.38
CA ASP A 99 -30.63 19.33 7.37
C ASP A 99 -29.76 20.07 6.34
N ASP A 100 -29.41 19.37 5.26
CA ASP A 100 -29.86 19.80 3.91
C ASP A 100 -29.65 18.64 2.92
N GLU A 101 -30.78 18.13 2.43
CA GLU A 101 -30.89 17.24 1.28
C GLU A 101 -30.51 18.04 0.03
N ASP A 102 -29.45 17.69 -0.69
CA ASP A 102 -29.35 18.00 -2.12
C ASP A 102 -28.43 17.00 -2.83
N GLU A 103 -28.94 16.56 -3.98
CA GLU A 103 -28.53 15.43 -4.81
C GLU A 103 -27.25 15.71 -5.62
N ASP A 104 -26.47 14.64 -5.83
CA ASP A 104 -25.63 14.36 -7.00
C ASP A 104 -24.57 15.40 -7.45
N ASP A 105 -23.36 15.26 -6.91
CA ASP A 105 -22.14 15.31 -7.75
C ASP A 105 -21.02 14.46 -7.10
N ASP A 106 -20.92 13.20 -7.52
CA ASP A 106 -19.92 12.19 -7.09
C ASP A 106 -18.48 12.51 -7.58
N ALA A 107 -18.11 13.78 -7.64
CA ALA A 107 -16.74 14.22 -7.88
C ALA A 107 -16.05 14.44 -6.53
N LEU A 108 -15.29 13.44 -6.07
CA LEU A 108 -14.40 13.64 -4.92
C LEU A 108 -13.53 14.87 -5.17
N SER A 109 -13.53 15.82 -4.23
CA SER A 109 -12.71 17.02 -4.31
C SER A 109 -11.25 16.65 -4.62
N PRO A 110 -10.51 17.39 -5.46
CA PRO A 110 -9.11 17.06 -5.78
C PRO A 110 -8.18 16.99 -4.56
N SER A 111 -8.55 17.64 -3.44
CA SER A 111 -7.90 17.48 -2.12
C SER A 111 -8.15 16.12 -1.46
N LEU A 112 -9.32 15.51 -1.68
CA LEU A 112 -9.66 14.16 -1.24
C LEU A 112 -9.01 13.09 -2.12
N GLU A 113 -8.86 13.32 -3.43
CA GLU A 113 -8.09 12.42 -4.31
C GLU A 113 -6.60 12.39 -3.96
N ALA A 114 -6.03 13.52 -3.55
CA ALA A 114 -4.66 13.60 -3.03
C ALA A 114 -4.49 12.91 -1.65
N ALA A 115 -5.59 12.73 -0.91
CA ALA A 115 -5.60 12.03 0.37
C ALA A 115 -5.81 10.50 0.24
N LEU A 116 -6.10 9.99 -0.97
CA LEU A 116 -6.23 8.57 -1.20
C LEU A 116 -4.86 7.91 -1.26
N PRO A 117 -4.64 6.82 -0.51
CA PRO A 117 -3.35 6.15 -0.50
C PRO A 117 -3.13 5.39 -1.80
N ARG A 118 -1.86 5.28 -2.14
CA ARG A 118 -1.38 4.66 -3.37
C ARG A 118 -1.00 3.22 -3.13
N TYR A 119 -1.39 2.34 -4.03
CA TYR A 119 -1.11 0.92 -3.93
C TYR A 119 0.01 0.58 -4.92
N PHE A 120 1.09 0.01 -4.43
CA PHE A 120 2.17 -0.51 -5.26
C PHE A 120 2.26 -2.02 -5.12
N LEU A 121 2.49 -2.70 -6.23
CA LEU A 121 2.50 -4.15 -6.30
C LEU A 121 3.86 -4.65 -6.77
N LEU A 122 4.33 -5.74 -6.17
CA LEU A 122 5.41 -6.55 -6.71
C LEU A 122 4.81 -7.80 -7.35
N GLU A 123 4.53 -7.74 -8.65
CA GLU A 123 3.79 -8.77 -9.37
C GLU A 123 4.70 -9.84 -9.94
N ALA A 124 4.27 -11.10 -9.88
CA ALA A 124 4.98 -12.19 -10.52
C ALA A 124 4.90 -12.09 -12.05
N ALA A 125 6.06 -12.25 -12.70
CA ALA A 125 6.18 -12.34 -14.14
C ALA A 125 6.56 -13.78 -14.54
N LEU A 126 5.69 -14.75 -14.19
CA LEU A 126 5.93 -16.17 -14.45
C LEU A 126 6.08 -16.40 -15.97
N GLY A 127 7.09 -17.17 -16.38
CA GLY A 127 7.37 -17.51 -17.77
C GLY A 127 8.42 -16.64 -18.48
N ARG A 128 9.00 -15.62 -17.82
CA ARG A 128 10.27 -15.01 -18.26
C ARG A 128 11.44 -15.89 -17.78
N SER A 129 12.45 -16.13 -18.62
CA SER A 129 13.55 -17.04 -18.26
C SER A 129 14.30 -16.55 -17.02
N PRO A 130 14.69 -17.45 -16.10
CA PRO A 130 15.34 -17.09 -14.85
C PRO A 130 16.83 -16.83 -15.12
N GLU A 131 17.16 -15.66 -15.67
CA GLU A 131 18.57 -15.22 -15.71
C GLU A 131 19.07 -14.85 -14.30
N GLU A 132 18.15 -14.59 -13.37
CA GLU A 132 18.44 -14.37 -11.94
C GLU A 132 17.82 -15.46 -11.07
N ALA A 133 18.50 -15.85 -9.98
CA ALA A 133 17.94 -16.78 -9.00
C ALA A 133 16.69 -16.18 -8.31
N GLY A 134 15.50 -16.70 -8.60
CA GLY A 134 14.24 -16.23 -8.01
C GLY A 134 13.11 -16.15 -9.03
N THR A 135 11.92 -15.77 -8.59
CA THR A 135 10.78 -15.52 -9.47
C THR A 135 10.91 -14.12 -10.07
N PRO A 136 10.93 -13.93 -11.40
CA PRO A 136 10.93 -12.60 -12.01
C PRO A 136 9.70 -11.80 -11.59
N THR A 137 9.86 -10.49 -11.37
CA THR A 137 8.76 -9.62 -10.93
C THR A 137 8.71 -8.29 -11.68
N VAL A 138 7.58 -7.60 -11.57
CA VAL A 138 7.34 -6.25 -12.09
C VAL A 138 6.85 -5.36 -10.94
N LEU A 139 7.34 -4.13 -10.89
CA LEU A 139 6.83 -3.10 -10.00
C LEU A 139 5.66 -2.38 -10.68
N GLY A 140 4.46 -2.54 -10.12
CA GLY A 140 3.22 -1.91 -10.55
C GLY A 140 2.69 -0.89 -9.55
N GLU A 141 1.81 0.00 -10.01
CA GLU A 141 1.01 0.91 -9.20
C GLU A 141 -0.45 0.83 -9.62
N LEU A 142 -1.33 0.67 -8.63
CA LEU A 142 -2.79 0.70 -8.79
C LEU A 142 -3.34 1.96 -8.13
N ARG A 143 -4.06 2.77 -8.91
CA ARG A 143 -4.79 3.96 -8.48
C ARG A 143 -6.22 3.92 -9.01
N GLY A 144 -7.17 3.60 -8.14
CA GLY A 144 -8.55 3.31 -8.56
C GLY A 144 -8.54 2.20 -9.60
N GLU A 145 -9.13 2.46 -10.77
CA GLU A 145 -9.19 1.53 -11.91
C GLU A 145 -7.92 1.53 -12.80
N HIS A 146 -6.94 2.39 -12.52
CA HIS A 146 -5.75 2.52 -13.35
C HIS A 146 -4.59 1.68 -12.79
N HIS A 147 -4.15 0.70 -13.57
CA HIS A 147 -2.96 -0.09 -13.28
C HIS A 147 -1.80 0.29 -14.23
N ARG A 148 -0.63 0.60 -13.67
CA ARG A 148 0.56 1.02 -14.41
C ARG A 148 1.79 0.24 -13.96
N HIS A 149 2.55 -0.30 -14.91
CA HIS A 149 3.88 -0.82 -14.66
C HIS A 149 4.94 0.29 -14.71
N HIS A 150 5.85 0.30 -13.74
CA HIS A 150 6.93 1.28 -13.65
C HIS A 150 8.27 0.71 -14.14
N ALA A 151 8.64 -0.47 -13.64
CA ALA A 151 9.94 -1.08 -13.91
C ALA A 151 9.94 -2.58 -13.61
N PRO A 152 10.96 -3.34 -14.04
CA PRO A 152 11.26 -4.64 -13.45
C PRO A 152 11.42 -4.52 -11.92
N GLY A 153 10.86 -5.48 -11.19
CA GLY A 153 10.95 -5.54 -9.74
C GLY A 153 12.12 -6.42 -9.26
N PRO A 154 12.45 -6.38 -7.96
CA PRO A 154 13.40 -7.34 -7.37
C PRO A 154 12.86 -8.78 -7.47
N PRO A 155 13.71 -9.77 -7.80
CA PRO A 155 13.29 -11.15 -7.91
C PRO A 155 12.74 -11.65 -6.57
N ALA A 156 11.58 -12.29 -6.60
CA ALA A 156 10.93 -12.82 -5.42
C ALA A 156 11.49 -14.20 -5.02
N GLY A 157 11.13 -14.63 -3.80
CA GLY A 157 11.61 -15.89 -3.21
C GLY A 157 12.95 -15.77 -2.47
N ARG A 158 13.53 -14.57 -2.41
CA ARG A 158 14.72 -14.29 -1.59
C ARG A 158 14.34 -13.67 -0.24
N PRO A 159 15.10 -13.92 0.84
CA PRO A 159 14.85 -13.33 2.16
C PRO A 159 14.83 -11.79 2.15
N ASP A 160 15.57 -11.16 1.23
CA ASP A 160 15.72 -9.70 1.12
C ASP A 160 14.76 -9.04 0.11
N THR A 161 13.87 -9.82 -0.54
CA THR A 161 12.93 -9.31 -1.56
C THR A 161 12.14 -8.09 -1.05
N ALA A 162 11.60 -8.18 0.18
CA ALA A 162 10.82 -7.11 0.80
C ALA A 162 11.64 -5.82 0.98
N GLY A 163 12.88 -5.93 1.46
CA GLY A 163 13.77 -4.78 1.63
C GLY A 163 14.11 -4.12 0.28
N ARG A 164 14.39 -4.92 -0.75
CA ARG A 164 14.67 -4.39 -2.10
C ARG A 164 13.44 -3.74 -2.73
N PHE A 165 12.25 -4.28 -2.48
CA PHE A 165 11.00 -3.70 -2.97
C PHE A 165 10.76 -2.33 -2.32
N LEU A 166 10.90 -2.24 -1.00
CA LEU A 166 10.79 -0.97 -0.27
C LEU A 166 11.82 0.06 -0.74
N GLN A 167 13.05 -0.36 -1.05
CA GLN A 167 14.06 0.53 -1.63
C GLN A 167 13.65 1.05 -3.01
N ALA A 168 13.20 0.17 -3.91
CA ALA A 168 12.72 0.57 -5.24
C ALA A 168 11.53 1.54 -5.16
N LEU A 169 10.65 1.36 -4.17
CA LEU A 169 9.55 2.29 -3.90
C LEU A 169 10.06 3.64 -3.39
N ALA A 170 11.03 3.66 -2.48
CA ALA A 170 11.60 4.90 -1.99
C ALA A 170 12.25 5.72 -3.14
N ASP A 171 12.94 5.02 -4.05
CA ASP A 171 13.56 5.64 -5.23
C ASP A 171 12.49 6.17 -6.22
N LEU A 172 11.39 5.42 -6.42
CA LEU A 172 10.27 5.83 -7.28
C LEU A 172 9.49 7.03 -6.72
N LEU A 173 9.25 7.03 -5.41
CA LEU A 173 8.48 8.09 -4.75
C LEU A 173 9.25 9.41 -4.66
N GLY A 174 10.57 9.34 -4.54
CA GLY A 174 11.41 10.50 -4.25
C GLY A 174 11.09 11.16 -2.90
N PRO A 175 11.92 12.10 -2.44
CA PRO A 175 11.62 12.87 -1.23
C PRO A 175 10.30 13.64 -1.35
N LEU A 176 9.66 13.95 -0.23
CA LEU A 176 8.52 14.87 -0.22
C LEU A 176 8.97 16.27 -0.71
N PRO A 177 8.16 16.98 -1.51
CA PRO A 177 8.53 18.28 -2.10
C PRO A 177 8.90 19.36 -1.07
N ASP A 178 8.46 19.26 0.18
CA ASP A 178 8.80 20.20 1.27
C ASP A 178 9.76 19.64 2.32
N ALA A 179 10.32 18.44 2.10
CA ALA A 179 11.45 17.97 2.89
C ALA A 179 12.70 18.72 2.45
N VAL A 180 12.84 19.96 2.93
CA VAL A 180 14.06 20.75 2.78
C VAL A 180 15.25 19.86 3.16
N PRO A 181 16.25 19.68 2.29
CA PRO A 181 17.41 18.86 2.61
C PRO A 181 18.09 19.52 3.82
N TYR A 182 17.95 18.92 5.00
CA TYR A 182 18.61 19.41 6.20
C TYR A 182 20.11 19.55 5.88
N MET A 183 20.59 20.79 6.02
CA MET A 183 21.94 21.23 5.76
C MET A 183 22.98 20.18 6.16
N ARG A 184 23.86 19.82 5.22
CA ARG A 184 25.14 19.17 5.52
C ARG A 184 25.94 20.09 6.45
N VAL A 185 26.00 19.78 7.74
CA VAL A 185 27.01 20.37 8.61
C VAL A 185 28.35 19.76 8.23
N VAL A 186 29.11 20.47 7.41
CA VAL A 186 30.54 20.20 7.22
C VAL A 186 31.27 20.79 8.41
N ARG A 187 31.79 19.94 9.31
CA ARG A 187 32.80 20.38 10.28
C ARG A 187 34.13 20.47 9.55
N GLY A 188 34.64 21.71 9.41
CA GLY A 188 36.05 22.00 9.20
C GLY A 188 36.75 22.20 10.54
#